data_AF-A0A936L8V4-F1
#
_entry.id   AF-A0A936L8V4-F1
#
_cell.length_a   1.000
_cell.length_b   1.000
_cell.length_c   1.000
_cell.angle_alpha   90.00
_cell.angle_beta   90.00
_cell.angle_gamma   90.00
#
_symmetry.space_group_name_H-M   'P 1'
#
loop_
_entity.id
_entity.type
_entity.pdbx_description
1 polymer ?
#
loop_
_entity_poly.entity_id
_entity_poly.type
_entity_poly.pdbx_seq_one_letter_code
_entity_poly.pdbx_strand_id
1 'polypeptide(L)'
;MINLIPRVPWQLAQEHQVDYQVKKLYGERIFKLLIYGLLSGKELSLRILETLIDRPYFKHFATVPQDFETDHSSLAERLGHIKVSYFKAIFDWVSQQMSQHYTPEQIASYKAFDSTLVALSSKLLKTQGYAMGSIGPNPTIRISWDKIHGWL
;
A
#
# COMPACT_ATOMS: atom_id res chain seq x y z
N MET A 1 -2.15 19.73 7.32
CA MET A 1 -1.92 18.71 6.27
C MET A 1 -2.03 17.27 6.77
N ILE A 2 -1.58 16.91 7.98
CA ILE A 2 -1.67 15.52 8.49
C ILE A 2 -3.09 15.03 8.84
N ASN A 3 -4.01 15.95 9.14
CA ASN A 3 -5.41 15.62 9.43
C ASN A 3 -6.22 15.14 8.21
N LEU A 4 -5.60 15.07 7.03
CA LEU A 4 -6.24 14.63 5.79
C LEU A 4 -6.01 13.14 5.49
N ILE A 5 -5.16 12.45 6.27
CA ILE A 5 -4.97 11.01 6.09
C ILE A 5 -6.18 10.30 6.72
N PRO A 6 -7.03 9.64 5.92
CA PRO A 6 -8.23 9.03 6.46
C PRO A 6 -7.84 7.92 7.44
N ARG A 7 -8.50 7.89 8.60
CA ARG A 7 -8.30 6.83 9.59
C ARG A 7 -8.86 5.54 9.01
N VAL A 8 -7.98 4.68 8.53
CA VAL A 8 -8.35 3.36 8.02
C VAL A 8 -9.06 2.58 9.13
N PRO A 9 -10.22 1.95 8.86
CA PRO A 9 -10.93 1.15 9.85
C PRO A 9 -10.07 -0.02 10.32
N TRP A 10 -9.93 -0.19 11.64
CA TRP A 10 -9.19 -1.30 12.25
C TRP A 10 -9.78 -2.67 11.89
N GLN A 11 -11.07 -2.72 11.55
CA GLN A 11 -11.77 -3.93 11.10
C GLN A 11 -11.13 -4.54 9.85
N LEU A 12 -10.61 -3.71 8.93
CA LEU A 12 -9.93 -4.21 7.73
C LEU A 12 -8.67 -5.02 8.09
N ALA A 13 -7.94 -4.62 9.13
CA ALA A 13 -6.76 -5.36 9.57
C ALA A 13 -7.14 -6.71 10.22
N GLN A 14 -8.30 -6.77 10.91
CA GLN A 14 -8.81 -8.01 11.50
C GLN A 14 -9.34 -8.99 10.46
N GLU A 15 -10.18 -8.53 9.54
CA GLU A 15 -10.79 -9.34 8.47
C GLU A 15 -9.71 -10.01 7.61
N HIS A 16 -8.61 -9.31 7.35
CA HIS A 16 -7.48 -9.84 6.60
C HIS A 16 -6.42 -10.55 7.47
N GLN A 17 -6.65 -10.66 8.79
CA GLN A 17 -5.73 -11.25 9.77
C GLN A 17 -4.31 -10.66 9.70
N VAL A 18 -4.22 -9.37 9.36
CA VAL A 18 -2.96 -8.68 9.14
C VAL A 18 -2.17 -8.57 10.43
N ASP A 19 -2.85 -8.34 11.55
CA ASP A 19 -2.23 -8.11 12.85
C ASP A 19 -2.19 -9.36 13.75
N TYR A 20 -2.48 -10.54 13.18
CA TYR A 20 -2.36 -11.80 13.90
C TYR A 20 -0.89 -12.04 14.30
N GLN A 21 -0.65 -12.22 15.60
CA GLN A 21 0.69 -12.42 16.20
C GLN A 21 1.69 -11.27 15.99
N VAL A 22 1.21 -10.07 15.67
CA VAL A 22 2.06 -8.89 15.46
C VAL A 22 2.18 -8.11 16.77
N LYS A 23 3.41 -7.84 17.19
CA LYS A 23 3.68 -7.11 18.46
C LYS A 23 3.88 -5.61 18.27
N LYS A 24 4.48 -5.20 17.14
CA LYS A 24 5.00 -3.84 16.94
C LYS A 24 4.54 -3.18 15.64
N LEU A 25 4.64 -3.87 14.51
CA LEU A 25 4.38 -3.32 13.18
C LEU A 25 2.95 -3.59 12.68
N TYR A 26 1.96 -3.05 13.39
CA TYR A 26 0.56 -3.18 13.01
C TYR A 26 0.30 -2.65 11.59
N GLY A 27 -0.65 -3.26 10.87
CA GLY A 27 -0.97 -2.93 9.49
C GLY A 27 -1.36 -1.46 9.30
N GLU A 28 -2.05 -0.88 10.27
CA GLU A 28 -2.36 0.56 10.29
C GLU A 28 -1.09 1.43 10.33
N ARG A 29 -0.09 1.03 11.13
CA ARG A 29 1.19 1.77 11.25
C ARG A 29 1.99 1.68 9.97
N ILE A 30 2.06 0.49 9.35
CA ILE A 30 2.70 0.31 8.05
C ILE A 30 2.01 1.17 6.99
N PHE A 31 0.68 1.18 6.95
CA PHE A 31 -0.06 2.02 6.02
C PHE A 31 0.23 3.53 6.24
N LYS A 32 0.16 4.00 7.48
CA LYS A 32 0.51 5.40 7.83
C LYS A 32 1.93 5.77 7.41
N LEU A 33 2.87 4.85 7.59
CA LEU A 33 4.28 5.03 7.20
C LEU A 33 4.44 5.17 5.69
N LEU A 34 3.76 4.32 4.92
CA LEU A 34 3.77 4.37 3.45
C LEU A 34 3.19 5.69 2.94
N ILE A 35 2.01 6.10 3.44
CA ILE A 35 1.38 7.37 3.06
C ILE A 35 2.26 8.56 3.46
N TYR A 36 2.82 8.54 4.67
CA TYR A 36 3.71 9.60 5.13
C TYR A 36 4.95 9.73 4.24
N GLY A 37 5.54 8.60 3.81
CA GLY A 37 6.66 8.61 2.88
C GLY A 37 6.28 9.10 1.48
N LEU A 38 5.13 8.67 0.92
CA LEU A 38 4.61 9.18 -0.36
C LEU A 38 4.42 10.70 -0.33
N LEU A 39 3.78 11.22 0.74
CA LEU A 39 3.50 12.65 0.89
C LEU A 39 4.74 13.49 1.16
N SER A 40 5.83 12.87 1.63
CA SER A 40 7.10 13.55 1.85
C SER A 40 7.86 13.85 0.56
N GLY A 41 7.37 13.39 -0.60
CA GLY A 41 7.95 13.66 -1.93
C GLY A 41 9.32 13.03 -2.17
N LYS A 42 9.73 12.06 -1.32
CA LYS A 42 10.99 11.33 -1.45
C LYS A 42 10.72 9.98 -2.11
N GLU A 43 11.71 9.46 -2.83
CA GLU A 43 11.69 8.06 -3.26
C GLU A 43 11.41 7.16 -2.05
N LEU A 44 10.52 6.19 -2.21
CA LEU A 44 10.19 5.25 -1.15
C LEU A 44 11.14 4.07 -1.19
N SER A 45 11.97 3.94 -0.16
CA SER A 45 12.78 2.75 0.09
C SER A 45 12.64 2.32 1.55
N LEU A 46 12.91 1.06 1.85
CA LEU A 46 12.84 0.53 3.22
C LEU A 46 13.73 1.31 4.20
N ARG A 47 14.91 1.75 3.76
CA ARG A 47 15.82 2.60 4.57
C ARG A 47 15.26 4.00 4.81
N ILE A 48 14.55 4.55 3.82
CA ILE A 48 13.86 5.82 4.00
C ILE A 48 12.70 5.65 4.98
N LEU A 49 11.93 4.56 4.87
CA LEU A 49 10.84 4.26 5.80
C LEU A 49 11.35 4.08 7.25
N GLU A 50 12.45 3.35 7.44
CA GLU A 50 13.18 3.26 8.72
C GLU A 50 13.53 4.66 9.25
N THR A 51 14.17 5.50 8.43
CA THR A 51 14.52 6.88 8.85
C THR A 51 13.29 7.74 9.16
N LEU A 52 12.14 7.52 8.48
CA LEU A 52 10.91 8.26 8.72
C LEU A 52 10.24 7.84 10.03
N ILE A 53 10.34 6.56 10.40
CA ILE A 53 9.71 6.03 11.61
C ILE A 53 10.34 6.60 12.88
N ASP A 54 11.64 6.89 12.82
CA ASP A 54 12.40 7.45 13.94
C ASP A 54 12.13 8.93 14.16
N ARG A 55 11.44 9.60 13.21
CA ARG A 55 11.13 11.03 13.34
C ARG A 55 10.07 11.23 14.43
N PRO A 56 10.31 12.12 15.42
CA PRO A 56 9.34 12.42 16.47
C PRO A 56 7.97 12.81 15.94
N TYR A 57 7.94 13.50 14.80
CA TYR A 57 6.72 13.93 14.13
C TYR A 57 5.89 12.76 13.56
N PHE A 58 6.56 11.76 12.97
CA PHE A 58 5.88 10.54 12.56
C PHE A 58 5.37 9.79 13.80
N LYS A 59 6.19 9.68 14.85
CA LYS A 59 5.81 8.97 16.08
C LYS A 59 4.55 9.57 16.72
N HIS A 60 4.47 10.90 16.75
CA HIS A 60 3.27 11.62 17.18
C HIS A 60 2.06 11.35 16.27
N PHE A 61 2.24 11.49 14.94
CA PHE A 61 1.18 11.26 13.96
C PHE A 61 0.61 9.83 14.00
N ALA A 62 1.49 8.82 14.08
CA ALA A 62 1.10 7.42 14.11
C ALA A 62 0.66 6.95 15.52
N THR A 63 0.74 7.81 16.54
CA THR A 63 0.44 7.50 17.94
C THR A 63 1.26 6.28 18.40
N VAL A 64 2.57 6.29 18.11
CA VAL A 64 3.52 5.28 18.57
C VAL A 64 4.42 5.85 19.67
N PRO A 65 4.90 5.00 20.61
CA PRO A 65 5.84 5.42 21.65
C PRO A 65 7.11 6.07 21.09
N GLN A 66 7.74 6.99 21.82
CA GLN A 66 8.95 7.69 21.35
C GLN A 66 10.19 6.79 21.28
N ASP A 67 10.23 5.74 22.10
CA ASP A 67 11.21 4.65 22.09
C ASP A 67 10.90 3.56 21.04
N PHE A 68 9.85 3.74 20.24
CA PHE A 68 9.54 2.82 19.16
C PHE A 68 10.57 2.93 18.04
N GLU A 69 11.24 1.83 17.76
CA GLU A 69 12.23 1.70 16.68
C GLU A 69 11.98 0.39 15.92
N THR A 70 12.34 0.38 14.65
CA THR A 70 12.34 -0.81 13.79
C THR A 70 13.41 -0.64 12.73
N ASP A 71 14.00 -1.74 12.30
CA ASP A 71 14.95 -1.71 11.19
C ASP A 71 14.26 -1.95 9.84
N HIS A 72 14.96 -1.63 8.75
CA HIS A 72 14.50 -1.88 7.38
C HIS A 72 14.23 -3.36 7.07
N SER A 73 14.89 -4.29 7.77
CA SER A 73 14.73 -5.74 7.55
C SER A 73 13.39 -6.23 8.09
N SER A 74 13.03 -5.78 9.29
CA SER A 74 11.75 -6.00 9.95
C SER A 74 10.61 -5.36 9.15
N LEU A 75 10.84 -4.18 8.56
CA LEU A 75 9.89 -3.55 7.65
C LEU A 75 9.71 -4.37 6.37
N ALA A 76 10.79 -4.89 5.79
CA ALA A 76 10.75 -5.73 4.59
C ALA A 76 9.97 -7.03 4.84
N GLU A 77 10.33 -7.74 5.91
CA GLU A 77 9.66 -8.96 6.35
C GLU A 77 8.18 -8.70 6.59
N ARG A 78 7.86 -7.61 7.29
CA ARG A 78 6.47 -7.26 7.57
C ARG A 78 5.69 -6.98 6.30
N LEU A 79 6.24 -6.20 5.37
CA LEU A 79 5.58 -5.91 4.10
C LEU A 79 5.38 -7.17 3.26
N GLY A 80 6.32 -8.13 3.30
CA GLY A 80 6.18 -9.43 2.64
C GLY A 80 5.04 -10.29 3.20
N HIS A 81 4.78 -10.22 4.51
CA HIS A 81 3.72 -11.00 5.16
C HIS A 81 2.33 -10.36 5.08
N ILE A 82 2.23 -9.05 4.82
CA ILE A 82 0.92 -8.39 4.70
C ILE A 82 0.26 -8.83 3.39
N LYS A 83 -0.91 -9.47 3.49
CA LYS A 83 -1.68 -9.91 2.33
C LYS A 83 -2.06 -8.73 1.45
N VAL A 84 -1.83 -8.83 0.14
CA VAL A 84 -2.20 -7.81 -0.86
C VAL A 84 -3.69 -7.44 -0.79
N SER A 85 -4.54 -8.39 -0.42
CA SER A 85 -5.98 -8.17 -0.22
C SER A 85 -6.28 -7.06 0.81
N TYR A 86 -5.43 -6.88 1.82
CA TYR A 86 -5.57 -5.81 2.80
C TYR A 86 -5.39 -4.43 2.16
N PHE A 87 -4.33 -4.25 1.36
CA PHE A 87 -4.11 -2.98 0.65
C PHE A 87 -5.22 -2.70 -0.36
N LYS A 88 -5.75 -3.73 -1.02
CA LYS A 88 -6.93 -3.60 -1.87
C LYS A 88 -8.15 -3.10 -1.08
N ALA A 89 -8.45 -3.70 0.07
CA ALA A 89 -9.58 -3.30 0.90
C ALA A 89 -9.44 -1.85 1.40
N ILE A 90 -8.22 -1.43 1.78
CA ILE A 90 -7.94 -0.03 2.12
C ILE A 90 -8.20 0.88 0.93
N PHE A 91 -7.70 0.52 -0.25
CA PHE A 91 -7.89 1.31 -1.47
C PHE A 91 -9.38 1.46 -1.83
N ASP A 92 -10.14 0.37 -1.77
CA ASP A 92 -11.58 0.36 -2.05
C ASP A 92 -12.33 1.25 -1.04
N TRP A 93 -11.99 1.13 0.25
CA TRP A 93 -12.58 1.95 1.31
C TRP A 93 -12.28 3.44 1.12
N VAL A 94 -11.01 3.82 0.91
CA VAL A 94 -10.63 5.22 0.65
C VAL A 94 -11.33 5.74 -0.61
N SER A 95 -11.38 4.95 -1.68
CA SER A 95 -12.07 5.31 -2.92
C SER A 95 -13.56 5.57 -2.70
N GLN A 96 -14.20 4.75 -1.87
CA GLN A 96 -15.59 4.94 -1.49
C GLN A 96 -15.78 6.26 -0.70
N GLN A 97 -14.91 6.55 0.28
CA GLN A 97 -14.97 7.82 1.03
C GLN A 97 -14.80 9.01 0.09
N MET A 98 -13.86 8.95 -0.86
CA MET A 98 -13.66 10.01 -1.84
C MET A 98 -14.89 10.21 -2.73
N SER A 99 -15.55 9.13 -3.17
CA SER A 99 -16.76 9.22 -3.99
C SER A 99 -17.96 9.87 -3.29
N GLN A 100 -17.97 9.89 -1.95
CA GLN A 100 -19.01 10.58 -1.17
C GLN A 100 -18.80 12.09 -1.11
N HIS A 101 -17.56 12.56 -1.24
CA HIS A 101 -17.18 13.96 -1.06
C HIS A 101 -16.84 14.68 -2.38
N TYR A 102 -16.55 13.94 -3.45
CA TYR A 102 -16.10 14.48 -4.72
C TYR A 102 -16.89 13.89 -5.89
N THR A 103 -17.17 14.71 -6.90
CA THR A 103 -17.81 14.22 -8.12
C THR A 103 -16.83 13.37 -8.95
N PRO A 104 -17.33 12.46 -9.82
CA PRO A 104 -16.47 11.66 -10.70
C PRO A 104 -15.50 12.50 -11.54
N GLU A 105 -15.91 13.70 -11.96
CA GLU A 105 -15.08 14.64 -12.75
C GLU A 105 -13.93 15.20 -11.92
N GLN A 106 -14.18 15.55 -10.66
CA GLN A 106 -13.15 15.99 -9.72
C GLN A 106 -12.17 14.86 -9.44
N ILE A 107 -12.64 13.64 -9.17
CA ILE A 107 -11.78 12.47 -8.94
C ILE A 107 -10.94 12.15 -10.18
N ALA A 108 -11.53 12.23 -11.38
CA ALA A 108 -10.80 12.02 -12.64
C ALA A 108 -9.66 13.03 -12.83
N SER A 109 -9.85 14.28 -12.38
CA SER A 109 -8.79 15.30 -12.42
C SER A 109 -7.61 15.00 -11.49
N TYR A 110 -7.82 14.20 -10.42
CA TYR A 110 -6.77 13.80 -9.47
C TYR A 110 -6.03 12.52 -9.86
N LYS A 111 -6.35 11.86 -10.99
CA LYS A 111 -5.66 10.65 -11.47
C LYS A 111 -4.27 10.99 -12.05
N ALA A 112 -3.36 11.44 -11.20
CA ALA A 112 -1.94 11.57 -11.53
C ALA A 112 -1.25 10.21 -11.32
N PHE A 113 -1.40 9.31 -12.28
CA PHE A 113 -0.52 8.15 -12.35
C PHE A 113 0.81 8.60 -12.97
N ASP A 114 1.88 8.63 -12.19
CA ASP A 114 3.20 8.80 -12.77
C ASP A 114 3.48 7.60 -13.70
N SER A 115 3.96 7.90 -14.90
CA SER A 115 4.54 6.96 -15.85
C SER A 115 5.43 5.89 -15.20
N THR A 116 6.17 6.25 -14.16
CA THR A 116 7.00 5.33 -13.38
C THR A 116 6.16 4.27 -12.66
N LEU A 117 5.09 4.67 -11.99
CA LEU A 117 4.18 3.76 -11.28
C LEU A 117 3.47 2.82 -12.27
N VAL A 118 3.04 3.34 -13.42
CA VAL A 118 2.43 2.55 -14.50
C VAL A 118 3.43 1.55 -15.07
N ALA A 119 4.68 1.96 -15.31
CA ALA A 119 5.73 1.11 -15.85
C ALA A 119 6.15 0.01 -14.86
N LEU A 120 6.30 0.35 -13.57
CA LEU A 120 6.61 -0.62 -12.51
C LEU A 120 5.46 -1.63 -12.34
N SER A 121 4.22 -1.16 -12.28
CA SER A 121 3.04 -2.03 -12.20
C SER A 121 2.97 -2.97 -13.41
N SER A 122 3.22 -2.44 -14.62
CA SER A 122 3.24 -3.24 -15.84
C SER A 122 4.35 -4.30 -15.85
N LYS A 123 5.55 -3.97 -15.33
CA LYS A 123 6.65 -4.93 -15.18
C LYS A 123 6.28 -6.03 -14.18
N LEU A 124 5.70 -5.68 -13.03
CA LEU A 124 5.26 -6.66 -12.02
C LEU A 124 4.17 -7.58 -12.55
N LEU A 125 3.20 -7.04 -13.31
CA LEU A 125 2.19 -7.85 -13.99
C LEU A 125 2.81 -8.83 -14.99
N LYS A 126 3.79 -8.38 -15.79
CA LYS A 126 4.54 -9.22 -16.73
C LYS A 126 5.30 -10.34 -16.04
N THR A 127 5.91 -10.08 -14.89
CA THR A 127 6.73 -11.07 -14.18
C THR A 127 5.91 -12.04 -13.32
N GLN A 128 4.73 -11.65 -12.82
CA GLN A 128 3.98 -12.45 -11.81
C GLN A 128 2.58 -12.94 -12.23
N GLY A 129 2.02 -12.50 -13.36
CA GLY A 129 0.65 -12.87 -13.75
C GLY A 129 0.33 -12.87 -15.24
N TYR A 130 1.33 -12.67 -16.10
CA TYR A 130 1.13 -12.56 -17.54
C TYR A 130 1.37 -13.90 -18.25
N ALA A 131 0.31 -14.68 -18.45
CA ALA A 131 0.30 -15.71 -19.48
C ALA A 131 -0.25 -15.07 -20.76
N MET A 132 0.62 -14.79 -21.73
CA MET A 132 0.18 -14.28 -23.02
C MET A 132 -0.63 -15.37 -23.72
N GLY A 133 -1.96 -15.25 -23.69
CA GLY A 133 -2.83 -16.03 -24.57
C GLY A 133 -2.42 -15.75 -26.01
N SER A 134 -2.19 -16.82 -26.77
CA SER A 134 -1.71 -16.83 -28.16
C SER A 134 -2.17 -15.64 -28.99
N ILE A 135 -1.21 -15.04 -29.69
CA ILE A 135 -1.34 -13.88 -30.59
C ILE A 135 -2.44 -14.19 -31.64
N GLY A 136 -3.63 -13.65 -31.40
CA GLY A 136 -4.76 -13.63 -32.33
C GLY A 136 -5.33 -12.21 -32.41
N PRO A 137 -6.21 -11.91 -33.38
CA PRO A 137 -6.62 -10.54 -33.74
C PRO A 137 -7.39 -9.78 -32.65
N ASN A 138 -7.61 -10.37 -31.48
CA ASN A 138 -8.25 -9.72 -30.34
C ASN A 138 -7.60 -10.15 -29.01
N PRO A 139 -6.50 -9.52 -28.58
CA PRO A 139 -5.81 -9.88 -27.35
C PRO A 139 -6.69 -9.55 -26.14
N THR A 140 -7.30 -10.56 -25.54
CA THR A 140 -8.04 -10.42 -24.28
C THR A 140 -7.06 -10.54 -23.12
N ILE A 141 -6.94 -9.48 -22.29
CA ILE A 141 -6.11 -9.52 -21.08
C ILE A 141 -6.85 -10.33 -20.01
N ARG A 142 -6.30 -11.48 -19.64
CA ARG A 142 -6.77 -12.28 -18.49
C ARG A 142 -5.72 -12.23 -17.38
N ILE A 143 -6.09 -11.66 -16.22
CA ILE A 143 -5.25 -11.68 -15.02
C ILE A 143 -5.52 -13.00 -14.29
N SER A 144 -4.51 -13.86 -14.26
CA SER A 144 -4.53 -15.17 -13.60
C SER A 144 -4.02 -15.00 -12.16
N TRP A 145 -4.95 -14.79 -11.23
CA TRP A 145 -4.65 -14.53 -9.81
C TRP A 145 -4.01 -15.73 -9.10
N ASP A 146 -4.20 -16.94 -9.65
CA ASP A 146 -3.65 -18.21 -9.19
C ASP A 146 -2.11 -18.29 -9.25
N LYS A 147 -1.45 -17.51 -10.12
CA LYS A 147 0.02 -17.52 -10.28
C LYS A 147 0.78 -16.58 -9.34
N ILE A 148 0.08 -15.73 -8.60
CA ILE A 148 0.68 -14.75 -7.67
C ILE A 148 1.01 -15.40 -6.31
N HIS A 149 0.54 -16.63 -6.05
CA HIS A 149 0.71 -17.34 -4.78
C HIS A 149 2.06 -18.05 -4.57
N GLY A 150 3.02 -17.91 -5.50
CA GLY A 150 4.30 -18.65 -5.44
C GLY A 150 5.37 -18.08 -4.48
N TRP A 151 5.08 -16.98 -3.80
CA TRP A 151 5.96 -16.41 -2.76
C TRP A 151 5.08 -15.93 -1.60
N LEU A 152 4.62 -16.90 -0.81
CA LEU A 152 4.25 -16.74 0.60
C LEU A 152 5.02 -17.79 1.39
#